data_AF-A0A4Q5RN00-F1
#
_entry.id   AF-A0A4Q5RN00-F1
#
_cell.length_a   1.000
_cell.length_b   1.000
_cell.length_c   1.000
_cell.angle_alpha   90.00
_cell.angle_beta   90.00
_cell.angle_gamma   90.00
#
_symmetry.space_group_name_H-M   'P 1'
#
loop_
_entity.id
_entity.type
_entity.pdbx_description
1 polymer ?
#
loop_
_entity_poly.entity_id
_entity_poly.type
_entity_poly.pdbx_seq_one_letter_code
_entity_poly.pdbx_strand_id
1 'polypeptide(L)' 'MFSRLARLFTIKSKFEAYLIIYGLATGATERGVYYMKMYPGALGWVFFVICPIAVLMAGARILDSFDVVE' A
#
# COMPACT_ATOMS: atom_id res chain seq x y z
N MET A 1 -18.95 14.56 -16.68
CA MET A 1 -19.11 13.46 -15.69
C MET A 1 -17.78 12.84 -15.29
N PHE A 2 -16.84 12.60 -16.21
CA PHE A 2 -15.48 12.08 -15.90
C PHE A 2 -14.71 12.85 -14.82
N SER A 3 -14.87 14.18 -14.75
CA SER A 3 -14.27 15.02 -13.70
C SER A 3 -14.75 14.69 -12.28
N ARG A 4 -15.97 14.15 -12.11
CA ARG A 4 -16.46 13.70 -10.79
C ARG A 4 -15.86 12.35 -10.40
N LEU A 5 -15.60 11.47 -11.36
CA LEU A 5 -14.99 10.16 -11.12
C LEU A 5 -13.49 10.31 -10.76
N ALA A 6 -12.78 11.21 -11.42
CA ALA A 6 -11.40 11.53 -11.10
C ALA A 6 -11.22 12.00 -9.65
N ARG A 7 -12.24 12.66 -9.08
CA ARG A 7 -12.22 13.15 -7.69
C ARG A 7 -12.17 12.06 -6.63
N LEU A 8 -12.49 10.82 -7.00
CA LEU A 8 -12.41 9.64 -6.12
C LEU A 8 -10.97 9.11 -5.97
N PHE A 9 -10.10 9.43 -6.94
CA PHE A 9 -8.69 9.04 -6.96
C PHE A 9 -7.74 10.15 -6.49
N THR A 10 -8.29 11.32 -6.14
CA THR A 10 -7.52 12.41 -5.51
C THR A 10 -7.56 12.29 -4.00
N ILE A 11 -6.38 12.21 -3.39
CA ILE A 11 -6.17 12.19 -1.95
C ILE A 11 -6.09 13.65 -1.49
N LYS A 12 -6.95 14.07 -0.57
CA LYS A 12 -7.06 15.47 -0.12
C LYS A 12 -6.47 15.71 1.25
N SER A 13 -6.44 14.69 2.10
CA SER A 13 -6.07 14.83 3.51
C SER A 13 -5.09 13.74 3.92
N LYS A 14 -4.23 14.04 4.91
CA LYS A 14 -3.32 13.06 5.52
C LYS A 14 -4.08 11.85 6.08
N PHE A 15 -5.32 12.05 6.56
CA PHE A 15 -6.17 10.94 7.02
C PHE A 15 -6.59 10.00 5.89
N GLU A 16 -6.94 10.53 4.72
CA GLU A 16 -7.24 9.70 3.53
C GLU A 16 -5.99 8.94 3.08
N ALA A 17 -4.81 9.58 3.12
CA ALA A 17 -3.55 8.92 2.82
C ALA A 17 -3.28 7.74 3.77
N TYR A 18 -3.43 7.92 5.08
CA TYR A 18 -3.27 6.83 6.05
C TYR A 18 -4.29 5.70 5.84
N LEU A 19 -5.55 6.02 5.51
CA LEU A 19 -6.57 5.03 5.19
C LEU A 19 -6.20 4.18 3.96
N ILE A 20 -5.67 4.82 2.92
CA ILE A 20 -5.21 4.13 1.71
C ILE A 20 -4.01 3.24 2.03
N ILE A 21 -3.00 3.76 2.73
CA ILE A 21 -1.81 2.99 3.13
C ILE A 21 -2.22 1.78 3.98
N TYR A 22 -3.16 1.97 4.91
CA TYR A 22 -3.70 0.88 5.73
C TYR A 22 -4.40 -0.18 4.87
N GLY A 23 -5.26 0.21 3.92
CA GLY A 23 -5.92 -0.72 3.00
C GLY A 23 -4.93 -1.48 2.09
N LEU A 24 -3.88 -0.82 1.63
CA LEU A 24 -2.81 -1.47 0.86
C LEU A 24 -2.02 -2.45 1.74
N ALA A 25 -1.74 -2.10 2.99
CA ALA A 25 -1.00 -2.95 3.92
C ALA A 25 -1.78 -4.22 4.31
N THR A 26 -3.08 -4.11 4.56
CA THR A 26 -3.95 -5.27 4.85
C THR A 26 -4.01 -6.22 3.66
N GLY A 27 -4.20 -5.68 2.44
CA GLY A 27 -4.20 -6.48 1.21
C GLY A 27 -2.85 -7.16 0.93
N ALA A 28 -1.73 -6.46 1.14
CA ALA A 28 -0.39 -7.03 0.98
C ALA A 28 -0.11 -8.15 1.99
N THR A 29 -0.59 -8.00 3.23
CA THR A 29 -0.43 -9.02 4.28
C THR A 29 -1.22 -10.29 3.93
N GLU A 30 -2.47 -10.14 3.49
CA GLU A 30 -3.31 -11.28 3.10
C GLU A 30 -2.69 -12.05 1.91
N ARG A 31 -2.17 -11.32 0.92
CA ARG A 31 -1.42 -11.90 -0.21
C ARG A 31 -0.15 -12.59 0.24
N GLY A 32 0.60 -11.99 1.17
CA GLY A 32 1.79 -12.60 1.75
C GLY A 32 1.49 -13.94 2.43
N VAL A 33 0.41 -14.01 3.24
CA VAL A 33 0.00 -15.27 3.89
C VAL A 33 -0.38 -16.32 2.86
N TYR A 34 -0.99 -15.91 1.74
CA TYR A 34 -1.27 -16.82 0.64
C TYR A 34 0.02 -17.37 0.00
N TYR A 35 1.06 -16.55 -0.16
CA TYR A 35 2.36 -17.02 -0.67
C TYR A 35 3.05 -18.03 0.25
N MET A 36 2.92 -17.90 1.57
CA MET A 36 3.42 -18.93 2.50
C MET A 36 2.74 -20.29 2.31
N LYS A 37 1.44 -20.30 1.99
CA LYS A 37 0.69 -21.54 1.74
C LYS A 37 1.04 -22.18 0.40
N MET A 38 1.27 -21.35 -0.62
CA MET A 38 1.58 -21.80 -1.98
C MET A 38 3.04 -22.24 -2.15
N TYR A 39 3.96 -21.56 -1.47
CA TYR A 39 5.41 -21.83 -1.55
C TYR A 39 5.96 -22.18 -0.16
N PRO A 40 5.78 -23.43 0.29
CA PRO A 40 6.29 -23.87 1.58
C PRO A 40 7.82 -23.80 1.60
N GLY A 41 8.39 -23.22 2.67
CA GLY A 41 9.83 -23.05 2.86
C GLY A 41 10.26 -21.59 2.93
N ALA A 42 11.57 -21.33 2.78
CA ALA A 42 12.16 -20.00 2.91
C ALA A 42 11.60 -18.99 1.87
N LEU A 43 11.24 -19.48 0.68
CA LEU A 43 10.76 -18.65 -0.42
C LEU A 43 9.42 -17.95 -0.09
N GLY A 44 8.49 -18.65 0.57
CA GLY A 44 7.21 -18.08 0.99
C GLY A 44 7.37 -16.95 2.00
N TRP A 45 8.35 -17.05 2.90
CA TRP A 45 8.70 -15.99 3.85
C TRP A 45 9.33 -14.77 3.17
N VAL A 46 10.21 -15.00 2.18
CA VAL A 46 10.78 -13.91 1.37
C VAL A 46 9.68 -13.14 0.65
N PHE A 47 8.75 -13.82 -0.01
CA PHE A 47 7.61 -13.17 -0.67
C PHE A 47 6.68 -12.48 0.32
N PHE A 48 6.43 -13.08 1.49
CA PHE A 48 5.65 -12.44 2.55
C PHE A 48 6.25 -11.12 3.00
N VAL A 49 7.58 -11.02 3.14
CA VAL A 49 8.26 -9.81 3.61
C VAL A 49 8.38 -8.75 2.51
N ILE A 50 8.58 -9.15 1.26
CA ILE A 50 8.69 -8.21 0.13
C ILE A 50 7.37 -7.45 -0.11
N CYS A 51 6.21 -8.12 0.05
CA CYS A 51 4.89 -7.50 -0.13
C CYS A 51 4.67 -6.23 0.73
N PRO A 52 4.77 -6.27 2.08
CA PRO A 52 4.63 -5.09 2.92
C PRO A 52 5.78 -4.09 2.73
N ILE A 53 7.01 -4.52 2.41
CA ILE A 53 8.10 -3.59 2.10
C ILE A 53 7.75 -2.70 0.90
N ALA A 54 7.14 -3.25 -0.14
CA ALA A 54 6.66 -2.46 -1.28
C ALA A 54 5.60 -1.42 -0.86
N VAL A 55 4.69 -1.78 0.05
CA VAL A 55 3.68 -0.86 0.59
C VAL A 55 4.31 0.23 1.43
N LEU A 56 5.35 -0.07 2.22
CA LEU A 56 6.07 0.94 3.01
C LEU A 56 6.73 1.99 2.10
N MET A 57 7.38 1.56 1.01
CA MET A 57 7.97 2.48 0.02
C MET A 57 6.90 3.33 -0.68
N ALA A 58 5.79 2.72 -1.07
CA ALA A 58 4.66 3.44 -1.67
C ALA A 58 4.02 4.42 -0.67
N GLY A 59 3.85 4.02 0.58
CA GLY A 59 3.30 4.84 1.64
C GLY A 59 4.17 6.05 1.97
N ALA A 60 5.50 5.88 2.01
CA ALA A 60 6.44 6.99 2.15
C ALA A 60 6.26 8.01 1.01
N ARG A 61 6.20 7.55 -0.25
CA ARG A 61 5.96 8.44 -1.40
C ARG A 61 4.61 9.16 -1.37
N ILE A 62 3.56 8.49 -0.91
CA ILE A 62 2.23 9.11 -0.75
C ILE A 62 2.30 10.22 0.32
N LEU A 63 2.98 9.97 1.45
CA LEU A 63 3.13 10.95 2.52
C LEU A 63 4.05 12.11 2.13
N ASP A 64 5.17 11.84 1.45
CA ASP A 64 6.08 12.86 0.93
C ASP A 64 5.35 13.84 -0.02
N SER A 65 4.34 13.37 -0.76
CA SER A 65 3.53 14.23 -1.63
C SER A 65 2.70 15.27 -0.88
N PHE A 66 2.48 15.08 0.44
CA PHE A 66 1.83 16.06 1.32
C PHE A 66 2.82 16.93 2.08
N ASP A 67 4.04 16.44 2.33
CA ASP A 67 5.08 17.13 3.10
C ASP A 67 6.10 17.86 2.21
N VAL A 68 5.77 18.09 0.92
CA VAL A 68 6.43 19.13 0.10
C VAL A 68 6.07 20.50 0.65
N VAL A 69 6.70 20.86 1.77
CA VAL A 69 6.92 22.24 2.18
C VAL A 69 7.98 22.78 1.21
N GLU A 70 7.64 23.84 0.46
CA GLU A 70 8.63 24.61 -0.32
C GLU A 70 9.85 25.00 0.52
#